data_AF-A0AB74EIA9-F1
#
_entry.id   AF-A0AB74EIA9-F1
#
_cell.length_a   1.000
_cell.length_b   1.000
_cell.length_c   1.000
_cell.angle_alpha   90.00
_cell.angle_beta   90.00
_cell.angle_gamma   90.00
#
_symmetry.space_group_name_H-M   'P 1'
#
loop_
_entity.id
_entity.type
_entity.pdbx_description
1 polymer ?
#
loop_
_entity_poly.entity_id
_entity_poly.type
_entity_poly.pdbx_seq_one_letter_code
_entity_poly.pdbx_strand_id
1 'polypeptide(L)'
;MFSDIYLNPKNYFGIEKRLPFKAFWDNGGQCYLDLKVVDGKIIALCGQLINYTNTSIVNAAEEVYRSIIDYLISNEILIVRTKFSFKNIFSTNEKKYKEIEKEINKFLYKNMDWYLFFNNDITLDPYTGNDLIWHVQIDPNDGGAQFLETYQSWEKLQQKYPNITFSYDKNDLILTK
;
A
#
# COMPACT_ATOMS: atom_id res chain seq x y z
N MET A 1 -18.45 19.38 6.53
CA MET A 1 -18.49 17.91 6.51
C MET A 1 -17.18 17.47 7.10
N PHE A 2 -17.18 16.98 8.35
CA PHE A 2 -15.92 16.65 9.03
C PHE A 2 -16.00 15.17 9.39
N SER A 3 -15.17 14.38 8.70
CA SER A 3 -14.82 13.05 9.13
C SER A 3 -13.73 13.18 10.19
N ASP A 4 -13.92 12.55 11.34
CA ASP A 4 -12.85 12.38 12.31
C ASP A 4 -12.06 11.14 11.89
N ILE A 5 -10.79 11.34 11.50
CA ILE A 5 -9.90 10.31 10.97
C ILE A 5 -8.69 10.21 11.88
N TYR A 6 -8.45 9.03 12.44
CA TYR A 6 -7.30 8.78 13.31
C TYR A 6 -6.92 7.30 13.32
N LEU A 7 -5.70 7.03 13.79
CA LEU A 7 -5.23 5.66 14.03
C LEU A 7 -5.60 5.22 15.44
N ASN A 8 -6.12 4.00 15.59
CA ASN A 8 -6.51 3.42 16.86
C ASN A 8 -5.33 2.71 17.54
N PRO A 9 -4.74 3.26 18.62
CA PRO A 9 -3.54 2.70 19.25
C PRO A 9 -3.72 1.30 19.83
N LYS A 10 -4.97 0.91 20.12
CA LYS A 10 -5.27 -0.42 20.67
C LYS A 10 -5.06 -1.55 19.66
N ASN A 11 -5.02 -1.22 18.37
CA ASN A 11 -4.88 -2.16 17.26
C ASN A 11 -3.55 -1.99 16.53
N TYR A 12 -2.52 -1.46 17.20
CA TYR A 12 -1.17 -1.40 16.63
C TYR A 12 -0.51 -2.77 16.78
N PHE A 13 -0.54 -3.56 15.71
CA PHE A 13 0.22 -4.81 15.59
C PHE A 13 0.87 -4.88 14.20
N GLY A 14 1.94 -5.67 14.09
CA GLY A 14 2.55 -6.01 12.80
C GLY A 14 1.66 -6.98 12.05
N ILE A 15 1.50 -6.77 10.75
CA ILE A 15 0.51 -7.46 9.93
C ILE A 15 1.14 -7.92 8.64
N GLU A 16 0.99 -9.20 8.34
CA GLU A 16 1.41 -9.81 7.08
C GLU A 16 0.17 -10.27 6.31
N LYS A 17 -0.01 -9.78 5.08
CA LYS A 17 -1.18 -10.10 4.25
C LYS A 17 -0.88 -10.09 2.76
N ARG A 18 -1.51 -10.99 2.02
CA ARG A 18 -1.56 -10.94 0.55
C ARG A 18 -2.70 -10.02 0.09
N LEU A 19 -2.37 -9.00 -0.68
CA LEU A 19 -3.31 -8.06 -1.29
C LEU A 19 -3.38 -8.31 -2.79
N PRO A 20 -4.48 -8.89 -3.32
CA PRO A 20 -4.65 -9.08 -4.75
C PRO A 20 -4.97 -7.74 -5.44
N PHE A 21 -4.52 -7.59 -6.68
CA PHE A 21 -4.90 -6.49 -7.58
C PHE A 21 -5.11 -7.05 -8.99
N LYS A 22 -5.87 -6.33 -9.81
CA LYS A 22 -6.19 -6.74 -11.19
C LYS A 22 -5.03 -6.43 -12.12
N ALA A 23 -4.65 -7.40 -12.96
CA ALA A 23 -3.85 -7.16 -14.14
C ALA A 23 -4.71 -7.07 -15.42
N PHE A 24 -4.18 -6.57 -16.54
CA PHE A 24 -4.88 -6.66 -17.82
C PHE A 24 -5.06 -8.14 -18.21
N TRP A 25 -6.13 -8.43 -18.96
CA TRP A 25 -6.44 -9.76 -19.52
C TRP A 25 -6.71 -10.85 -18.46
N ASP A 26 -7.44 -10.51 -17.39
CA ASP A 26 -7.89 -11.40 -16.31
C ASP A 26 -6.77 -12.12 -15.53
N ASN A 27 -5.52 -11.70 -15.72
CA ASN A 27 -4.43 -12.14 -14.86
C ASN A 27 -4.53 -11.37 -13.53
N GLY A 28 -4.44 -12.06 -12.39
CA GLY A 28 -4.32 -11.41 -11.08
C GLY A 28 -2.86 -11.06 -10.79
N GLY A 29 -2.63 -10.00 -10.03
CA GLY A 29 -1.39 -9.76 -9.32
C GLY A 29 -1.62 -9.91 -7.83
N GLN A 30 -0.55 -10.13 -7.07
CA GLN A 30 -0.58 -10.07 -5.61
C GLN A 30 0.56 -9.21 -5.13
N CYS A 31 0.33 -8.56 -4.01
CA CYS A 31 1.34 -7.84 -3.24
C CYS A 31 1.38 -8.45 -1.84
N TYR A 32 2.57 -8.81 -1.38
CA TYR A 32 2.76 -9.15 0.02
C TYR A 32 2.93 -7.87 0.82
N LEU A 33 1.95 -7.56 1.66
CA LEU A 33 1.96 -6.44 2.59
C LEU A 33 2.52 -6.89 3.94
N ASP A 34 3.59 -6.25 4.39
CA ASP A 34 3.95 -6.14 5.82
C ASP A 34 3.62 -4.71 6.26
N LEU A 35 2.70 -4.57 7.21
CA LEU A 35 2.25 -3.30 7.74
C LEU A 35 2.53 -3.23 9.23
N LYS A 36 3.17 -2.15 9.67
CA LYS A 36 3.45 -1.87 11.08
C LYS A 36 2.96 -0.48 11.42
N VAL A 37 2.43 -0.29 12.63
CA VAL A 37 2.15 1.04 13.17
C VAL A 37 3.11 1.33 14.30
N VAL A 38 3.99 2.31 14.11
CA VAL A 38 5.05 2.69 15.05
C VAL A 38 4.93 4.19 15.32
N ASP A 39 4.86 4.58 16.59
CA ASP A 39 4.76 5.98 17.03
C ASP A 39 3.65 6.78 16.33
N GLY A 40 2.51 6.14 16.06
CA GLY A 40 1.38 6.78 15.38
C GLY A 40 1.58 7.01 13.87
N LYS A 41 2.59 6.39 13.27
CA LYS A 41 2.79 6.31 11.82
C LYS A 41 2.61 4.89 11.32
N ILE A 42 1.95 4.75 10.17
CA ILE A 42 1.90 3.52 9.41
C ILE A 42 3.19 3.41 8.59
N ILE A 43 3.82 2.25 8.65
CA ILE A 43 4.90 1.85 7.77
C ILE A 43 4.36 0.66 6.98
N ALA A 44 4.14 0.85 5.69
CA ALA A 44 3.63 -0.19 4.80
C ALA A 44 4.73 -0.63 3.84
N LEU A 45 4.99 -1.93 3.80
CA LEU A 45 5.99 -2.56 2.95
C LEU A 45 5.29 -3.54 2.04
N CYS A 46 5.46 -3.34 0.75
CA CYS A 46 4.69 -4.04 -0.27
C CYS A 46 5.66 -4.73 -1.24
N GLY A 47 5.85 -6.03 -1.08
CA GLY A 47 6.60 -6.87 -2.00
C GLY A 47 5.75 -7.17 -3.22
N GLN A 48 6.15 -6.66 -4.38
CA GLN A 48 5.47 -6.92 -5.65
C GLN A 48 5.98 -8.23 -6.27
N LEU A 49 5.06 -9.07 -6.73
CA LEU A 49 5.37 -10.40 -7.23
C LEU A 49 5.58 -10.42 -8.75
N ILE A 50 6.48 -11.32 -9.15
CA ILE A 50 6.81 -11.73 -10.54
C ILE A 50 5.55 -11.99 -11.33
N ASN A 51 5.63 -11.76 -12.64
CA ASN A 51 4.66 -12.10 -13.69
C ASN A 51 3.70 -10.98 -14.06
N TYR A 52 4.02 -9.76 -13.66
CA TYR A 52 3.29 -8.59 -14.08
C TYR A 52 3.99 -7.91 -15.26
N THR A 53 3.59 -8.26 -16.49
CA THR A 53 3.97 -7.51 -17.71
C THR A 53 2.79 -6.73 -18.30
N ASN A 54 1.62 -6.84 -17.66
CA ASN A 54 0.33 -6.51 -18.27
C ASN A 54 -0.49 -5.51 -17.43
N THR A 55 0.10 -4.59 -16.66
CA THR A 55 -0.51 -3.25 -16.43
C THR A 55 0.54 -2.23 -16.01
N SER A 56 0.13 -0.97 -15.83
CA SER A 56 1.01 0.10 -15.37
C SER A 56 1.29 -0.07 -13.88
N ILE A 57 2.56 0.08 -13.50
CA ILE A 57 3.02 0.13 -12.11
C ILE A 57 2.24 1.15 -11.26
N VAL A 58 1.81 2.26 -11.86
CA VAL A 58 0.96 3.28 -11.22
C VAL A 58 -0.39 2.68 -10.83
N ASN A 59 -1.07 2.02 -11.77
CA ASN A 59 -2.39 1.45 -11.55
C ASN A 59 -2.35 0.32 -10.51
N ALA A 60 -1.32 -0.53 -10.56
CA ALA A 60 -1.12 -1.56 -9.54
C ALA A 60 -0.92 -0.94 -8.16
N ALA A 61 -0.09 0.11 -8.05
CA ALA A 61 0.13 0.83 -6.82
C ALA A 61 -1.19 1.40 -6.26
N GLU A 62 -1.99 2.07 -7.09
CA GLU A 62 -3.29 2.63 -6.68
C GLU A 62 -4.26 1.55 -6.17
N GLU A 63 -4.34 0.39 -6.82
CA GLU A 63 -5.18 -0.72 -6.36
C GLU A 63 -4.70 -1.34 -5.03
N VAL A 64 -3.38 -1.50 -4.87
CA VAL A 64 -2.77 -1.95 -3.61
C VAL A 64 -3.06 -0.93 -2.51
N TYR A 65 -2.94 0.36 -2.78
CA TYR A 65 -3.24 1.42 -1.83
C TYR A 65 -4.70 1.38 -1.35
N ARG A 66 -5.66 1.22 -2.27
CA ARG A 66 -7.08 1.04 -1.90
C ARG A 66 -7.29 -0.18 -1.02
N SER A 67 -6.61 -1.28 -1.34
CA SER A 67 -6.66 -2.51 -0.55
C SER A 67 -6.06 -2.34 0.85
N ILE A 68 -5.00 -1.52 1.00
CA ILE A 68 -4.43 -1.13 2.29
C ILE A 68 -5.44 -0.34 3.10
N ILE A 69 -6.11 0.66 2.51
CA ILE A 69 -7.16 1.45 3.19
C ILE A 69 -8.30 0.56 3.68
N ASP A 70 -8.84 -0.28 2.78
CA ASP A 70 -9.94 -1.19 3.12
C ASP A 70 -9.54 -2.12 4.26
N TYR A 71 -8.29 -2.60 4.25
CA TYR A 71 -7.75 -3.43 5.31
C TYR A 71 -7.63 -2.67 6.64
N LEU A 72 -7.04 -1.47 6.63
CA LEU A 72 -6.89 -0.64 7.83
C LEU A 72 -8.24 -0.32 8.49
N ILE A 73 -9.26 -0.03 7.69
CA ILE A 73 -10.61 0.25 8.17
C ILE A 73 -11.27 -1.03 8.72
N SER A 74 -11.19 -2.13 7.98
CA SER A 74 -11.83 -3.41 8.36
C SER A 74 -11.28 -4.00 9.65
N ASN A 75 -10.03 -3.67 10.00
CA ASN A 75 -9.37 -4.10 11.24
C ASN A 75 -9.39 -3.01 12.32
N GLU A 76 -10.17 -1.95 12.13
CA GLU A 76 -10.30 -0.82 13.07
C GLU A 76 -8.96 -0.18 13.45
N ILE A 77 -7.97 -0.22 12.54
CA ILE A 77 -6.67 0.44 12.68
C ILE A 77 -6.82 1.90 12.27
N LEU A 78 -7.44 2.15 11.11
CA LEU A 78 -7.85 3.47 10.66
C LEU A 78 -9.33 3.66 10.97
N ILE A 79 -9.62 4.57 11.89
CA ILE A 79 -11.00 4.93 12.24
C ILE A 79 -11.42 6.11 11.36
N VAL A 80 -12.51 5.92 10.62
CA VAL A 80 -13.13 6.95 9.78
C VAL A 80 -14.54 7.18 10.28
N ARG A 81 -14.75 8.20 11.12
CA ARG A 81 -16.07 8.55 11.65
C ARG A 81 -16.76 9.55 10.75
N THR A 82 -17.83 9.12 10.11
CA THR A 82 -18.63 9.94 9.18
C THR A 82 -20.04 10.14 9.73
N LYS A 83 -20.72 11.21 9.28
CA LYS A 83 -22.15 11.44 9.62
C LYS A 83 -23.12 10.47 8.94
N PHE A 84 -22.63 9.58 8.08
CA PHE A 84 -23.40 8.63 7.30
C PHE A 84 -22.64 7.31 7.18
N SER A 85 -23.35 6.19 7.09
CA SER A 85 -22.75 4.89 6.82
C SER A 85 -22.27 4.79 5.38
N PHE A 86 -21.11 4.20 5.16
CA PHE A 86 -20.62 3.79 3.83
C PHE A 86 -20.31 2.29 3.86
N LYS A 87 -20.49 1.61 2.71
CA LYS A 87 -20.09 0.21 2.55
C LYS A 87 -18.76 0.07 1.79
N ASN A 88 -18.46 1.01 0.91
CA ASN A 88 -17.22 1.07 0.13
C ASN A 88 -16.91 2.55 -0.16
N ILE A 89 -15.73 3.03 0.26
CA ILE A 89 -15.30 4.42 0.09
C ILE A 89 -14.92 4.72 -1.36
N PHE A 90 -14.47 3.71 -2.11
CA PHE A 90 -14.04 3.85 -3.51
C PHE A 90 -15.18 3.71 -4.52
N SER A 91 -16.44 3.80 -4.08
CA SER A 91 -17.59 3.76 -4.98
C SER A 91 -17.65 5.02 -5.85
N THR A 92 -17.62 4.82 -7.17
CA THR A 92 -17.45 5.87 -8.19
C THR A 92 -18.61 6.86 -8.31
N ASN A 93 -19.78 6.53 -7.77
CA ASN A 93 -21.03 7.21 -8.10
C ASN A 93 -21.53 8.21 -7.06
N GLU A 94 -20.81 8.45 -5.97
CA GLU A 94 -21.27 9.41 -4.95
C GLU A 94 -20.21 10.46 -4.60
N LYS A 95 -20.51 11.73 -4.88
CA LYS A 95 -19.66 12.89 -4.55
C LYS A 95 -19.18 12.88 -3.10
N LYS A 96 -20.04 12.46 -2.17
CA LYS A 96 -19.75 12.39 -0.73
C LYS A 96 -18.65 11.36 -0.39
N TYR A 97 -18.49 10.30 -1.18
CA TYR A 97 -17.43 9.31 -0.98
C TYR A 97 -16.08 9.82 -1.49
N LYS A 98 -16.06 10.54 -2.61
CA LYS A 98 -14.85 11.23 -3.10
C LYS A 98 -14.31 12.24 -2.09
N GLU A 99 -15.18 12.93 -1.37
CA GLU A 99 -14.76 13.83 -0.29
C GLU A 99 -14.15 13.07 0.89
N ILE A 100 -14.68 11.91 1.28
CA ILE A 100 -14.06 11.07 2.32
C ILE A 100 -12.72 10.51 1.85
N GLU A 101 -12.66 9.96 0.65
CA GLU A 101 -11.42 9.46 0.04
C GLU A 101 -10.34 10.55 0.06
N LYS A 102 -10.69 11.78 -0.31
CA LYS A 102 -9.78 12.93 -0.23
C LYS A 102 -9.24 13.17 1.18
N GLU A 103 -10.10 13.13 2.20
CA GLU A 103 -9.67 13.33 3.59
C GLU A 103 -8.81 12.16 4.12
N ILE A 104 -9.12 10.92 3.71
CA ILE A 104 -8.27 9.76 4.00
C ILE A 104 -6.89 9.91 3.34
N ASN A 105 -6.84 10.28 2.07
CA ASN A 105 -5.59 10.48 1.34
C ASN A 105 -4.73 11.55 2.02
N LYS A 106 -5.33 12.69 2.42
CA LYS A 106 -4.64 13.72 3.21
C LYS A 106 -4.11 13.21 4.54
N PHE A 107 -4.88 12.38 5.24
CA PHE A 107 -4.45 11.82 6.51
C PHE A 107 -3.26 10.86 6.32
N LEU A 108 -3.38 9.93 5.37
CA LEU A 108 -2.33 8.94 5.10
C LEU A 108 -1.08 9.58 4.49
N TYR A 109 -1.21 10.63 3.67
CA TYR A 109 -0.07 11.40 3.17
C TYR A 109 0.85 11.90 4.29
N LYS A 110 0.30 12.22 5.47
CA LYS A 110 1.07 12.70 6.63
C LYS A 110 1.50 11.61 7.60
N ASN A 111 0.79 10.48 7.61
CA ASN A 111 0.89 9.48 8.66
C ASN A 111 1.28 8.09 8.14
N MET A 112 1.59 7.95 6.85
CA MET A 112 2.01 6.69 6.24
C MET A 112 3.29 6.89 5.43
N ASP A 113 4.29 6.08 5.74
CA ASP A 113 5.44 5.85 4.86
C ASP A 113 5.22 4.51 4.15
N TRP A 114 5.10 4.53 2.82
CA TRP A 114 4.78 3.35 2.02
C TRP A 114 5.88 3.04 1.01
N TYR A 115 6.37 1.80 1.02
CA TYR A 115 7.44 1.34 0.16
C TYR A 115 7.00 0.14 -0.66
N LEU A 116 7.22 0.21 -1.97
CA LEU A 116 7.08 -0.91 -2.90
C LEU A 116 8.45 -1.55 -3.14
N PHE A 117 8.53 -2.86 -3.03
CA PHE A 117 9.74 -3.66 -3.22
C PHE A 117 9.61 -4.50 -4.48
N PHE A 118 10.62 -4.40 -5.34
CA PHE A 118 10.77 -5.17 -6.56
C PHE A 118 12.05 -5.98 -6.46
N ASN A 119 11.91 -7.29 -6.25
CA ASN A 119 13.03 -8.19 -6.14
C ASN A 119 13.44 -8.69 -7.52
N ASN A 120 14.72 -8.51 -7.89
CA ASN A 120 15.26 -8.83 -9.22
C ASN A 120 15.74 -10.26 -9.44
N ASP A 121 15.82 -11.09 -8.38
CA ASP A 121 15.90 -12.56 -8.55
C ASP A 121 14.59 -13.13 -9.13
N ILE A 122 13.59 -12.26 -9.26
CA ILE A 122 12.17 -12.54 -9.30
C ILE A 122 11.59 -11.70 -10.46
N THR A 123 11.87 -10.41 -10.61
CA THR A 123 11.50 -9.61 -11.81
C THR A 123 12.36 -9.93 -13.04
N LEU A 124 11.71 -10.12 -14.19
CA LEU A 124 12.33 -10.41 -15.50
C LEU A 124 13.11 -9.22 -16.12
N ASP A 125 13.47 -8.19 -15.35
CA ASP A 125 14.16 -7.01 -15.89
C ASP A 125 15.69 -7.17 -15.75
N PRO A 126 16.42 -7.46 -16.85
CA PRO A 126 17.88 -7.64 -16.82
C PRO A 126 18.66 -6.34 -16.60
N TYR A 127 18.01 -5.17 -16.57
CA TYR A 127 18.66 -3.87 -16.40
C TYR A 127 18.74 -3.41 -14.94
N THR A 128 18.08 -4.11 -14.02
CA THR A 128 18.02 -3.74 -12.60
C THR A 128 18.72 -4.81 -11.76
N GLY A 129 20.04 -4.81 -11.75
CA GLY A 129 20.85 -5.83 -11.05
C GLY A 129 20.76 -5.83 -9.51
N ASN A 130 19.86 -5.06 -8.88
CA ASN A 130 19.68 -4.95 -7.42
C ASN A 130 18.21 -4.80 -7.06
N ASP A 131 17.77 -5.30 -5.90
CA ASP A 131 16.42 -5.03 -5.35
C ASP A 131 16.09 -3.53 -5.41
N LEU A 132 14.99 -3.18 -6.08
CA LEU A 132 14.52 -1.81 -6.15
C LEU A 132 13.45 -1.58 -5.09
N ILE A 133 13.58 -0.48 -4.36
CA ILE A 133 12.60 -0.08 -3.35
C ILE A 133 12.15 1.32 -3.67
N TRP A 134 10.86 1.51 -3.91
CA TRP A 134 10.28 2.82 -4.22
C TRP A 134 9.48 3.33 -3.03
N HIS A 135 9.81 4.55 -2.59
CA HIS A 135 8.93 5.30 -1.71
C HIS A 135 7.78 5.86 -2.52
N VAL A 136 6.56 5.46 -2.18
CA VAL A 136 5.34 5.83 -2.89
C VAL A 136 4.46 6.67 -1.98
N GLN A 137 3.91 7.73 -2.54
CA GLN A 137 2.85 8.52 -1.90
C GLN A 137 1.66 8.64 -2.83
N ILE A 138 0.49 8.84 -2.24
CA ILE A 138 -0.74 9.12 -2.97
C ILE A 138 -1.01 10.61 -2.91
N ASP A 139 -1.23 11.24 -4.06
CA ASP A 139 -1.60 12.65 -4.11
C ASP A 139 -2.93 12.85 -3.35
N PRO A 140 -2.94 13.72 -2.34
CA PRO A 140 -4.12 13.95 -1.52
C PRO A 140 -5.27 14.65 -2.26
N ASN A 141 -5.08 15.13 -3.50
CA ASN A 141 -6.09 15.84 -4.27
C ASN A 141 -6.81 14.98 -5.29
N ASP A 142 -6.08 14.11 -5.98
CA ASP A 142 -6.62 13.29 -7.07
C ASP A 142 -6.49 11.78 -6.85
N GLY A 143 -5.74 11.34 -5.82
CA GLY A 143 -5.56 9.93 -5.49
C GLY A 143 -4.53 9.21 -6.35
N GLY A 144 -3.78 9.93 -7.19
CA GLY A 144 -2.77 9.36 -8.07
C GLY A 144 -1.51 8.93 -7.32
N ALA A 145 -0.94 7.78 -7.70
CA ALA A 145 0.32 7.31 -7.12
C ALA A 145 1.54 8.08 -7.67
N GLN A 146 2.39 8.53 -6.75
CA GLN A 146 3.64 9.26 -7.03
C GLN A 146 4.83 8.51 -6.46
N PHE A 147 5.86 8.30 -7.28
CA PHE A 147 7.10 7.62 -6.92
C PHE A 147 8.17 8.67 -6.59
N LEU A 148 8.49 8.81 -5.31
CA LEU A 148 9.26 9.95 -4.82
C LEU A 148 10.77 9.69 -4.79
N GLU A 149 11.16 8.51 -4.34
CA GLU A 149 12.55 8.14 -4.13
C GLU A 149 12.74 6.66 -4.42
N THR A 150 13.88 6.34 -5.03
CA THR A 150 14.30 4.97 -5.27
C THR A 150 15.49 4.64 -4.37
N TYR A 151 15.30 3.71 -3.45
CA TYR A 151 16.39 3.08 -2.72
C TYR A 151 16.88 1.88 -3.53
N GLN A 152 18.19 1.77 -3.67
CA GLN A 152 18.85 0.72 -4.46
C GLN A 152 19.07 -0.57 -3.66
N SER A 153 18.80 -0.56 -2.34
CA SER A 153 18.98 -1.71 -1.46
C SER A 153 18.28 -1.54 -0.11
N TRP A 154 18.06 -2.64 0.61
CA TRP A 154 17.48 -2.68 1.97
C TRP A 154 18.32 -1.91 3.00
N GLU A 155 19.65 -1.98 2.89
CA GLU A 155 20.56 -1.30 3.82
C GLU A 155 20.33 0.21 3.80
N LYS A 156 20.09 0.80 2.63
CA LYS A 156 19.80 2.25 2.51
C LYS A 156 18.49 2.62 3.19
N LEU A 157 17.46 1.77 3.12
CA LEU A 157 16.20 2.02 3.82
C LEU A 157 16.35 1.86 5.33
N GLN A 158 17.11 0.86 5.78
CA GLN A 158 17.39 0.61 7.20
C GLN A 158 18.22 1.72 7.85
N GLN A 159 19.06 2.44 7.10
CA GLN A 159 19.71 3.65 7.62
C GLN A 159 18.70 4.72 8.06
N LYS A 160 17.57 4.84 7.36
CA LYS A 160 16.49 5.78 7.69
C LYS A 160 15.52 5.22 8.74
N TYR A 161 15.23 3.92 8.67
CA TYR A 161 14.36 3.22 9.61
C TYR A 161 15.06 1.95 10.16
N PRO A 162 15.88 2.07 11.22
CA PRO A 162 16.75 0.98 11.68
C PRO A 162 16.03 -0.31 12.07
N ASN A 163 14.78 -0.22 12.49
CA ASN A 163 13.98 -1.35 12.96
C ASN A 163 13.08 -1.94 11.86
N ILE A 164 13.23 -1.47 10.61
CA ILE A 164 12.42 -1.97 9.51
C ILE A 164 12.97 -3.33 9.04
N THR A 165 12.07 -4.30 9.03
CA THR A 165 12.32 -5.65 8.55
C THR A 165 11.20 -6.03 7.61
N PHE A 166 11.53 -6.84 6.61
CA PHE A 166 10.56 -7.41 5.68
C PHE A 166 10.99 -8.83 5.37
N SER A 167 10.21 -9.77 5.89
CA SER A 167 10.40 -11.19 5.66
C SER A 167 9.13 -11.70 5.02
N TYR A 168 9.27 -12.47 3.95
CA TYR A 168 8.17 -13.14 3.28
C TYR A 168 8.63 -14.54 2.86
N ASP A 169 7.71 -15.51 2.84
CA ASP A 169 7.99 -16.78 2.17
C ASP A 169 7.93 -16.55 0.66
N LYS A 170 8.87 -17.10 -0.11
CA LYS A 170 8.78 -17.11 -1.58
C LYS A 170 7.50 -17.82 -2.08
N ASN A 171 6.91 -18.71 -1.27
CA ASN A 171 5.61 -19.30 -1.55
C ASN A 171 4.42 -18.34 -1.32
N ASP A 172 4.60 -17.27 -0.52
CA ASP A 172 3.63 -16.18 -0.45
C ASP A 172 3.51 -15.41 -1.76
N LEU A 173 4.47 -15.65 -2.65
CA LEU A 173 4.63 -14.97 -3.93
C LEU A 173 4.00 -15.74 -5.10
N ILE A 174 3.39 -16.91 -4.83
CA ILE A 174 2.81 -17.76 -5.87
C ILE A 174 1.29 -17.63 -5.80
N LEU A 175 0.69 -17.20 -6.92
CA LEU A 175 -0.75 -17.34 -7.14
C LEU A 175 -1.08 -18.84 -7.17
N THR A 176 -1.63 -19.35 -6.08
CA THR A 176 -2.26 -20.66 -6.08
C THR A 176 -3.55 -20.54 -6.90
N LYS A 177 -3.62 -21.31 -7.99
CA LYS A 177 -4.82 -21.43 -8.84
C LYS A 177 -5.96 -22.10 -8.08
#